data_AF-A0A7T8K0M9-F1
#
_entry.id   AF-A0A7T8K0M9-F1
#
_cell.length_a   1.000
_cell.length_b   1.000
_cell.length_c   1.000
_cell.angle_alpha   90.00
_cell.angle_beta   90.00
_cell.angle_gamma   90.00
#
_symmetry.space_group_name_H-M   'P 1'
#
loop_
_entity.id
_entity.type
_entity.pdbx_description
1 polymer ?
#
loop_
_entity_poly.entity_id
_entity_poly.type
_entity_poly.pdbx_seq_one_letter_code
_entity_poly.pdbx_strand_id
1 'polypeptide(L)'
;MEKRKREAVVELVRAGHGAKAIKDITVYASSIVYDVVKAFKGSGDVFKKLQDRFGTKKRTQTFLAGFKRLVTANPGTPMSFLAKKCNVSKATVSRAVKELNIISY
;
A
#
# COMPACT_ATOMS: atom_id res chain seq x y z
N MET A 1 -1.17 -11.50 -20.09
CA MET A 1 -1.40 -10.75 -21.33
C MET A 1 -1.34 -9.23 -21.13
N GLU A 2 -1.92 -8.69 -20.05
CA GLU A 2 -2.01 -7.23 -19.85
C GLU A 2 -0.66 -6.54 -19.57
N LYS A 3 0.27 -7.19 -18.87
CA LYS A 3 1.59 -6.63 -18.52
C LYS A 3 2.43 -6.28 -19.77
N ARG A 4 2.56 -7.22 -20.71
CA ARG A 4 3.32 -7.03 -21.97
C ARG A 4 2.79 -5.86 -22.82
N LYS A 5 1.46 -5.70 -22.87
CA LYS A 5 0.82 -4.57 -23.59
C LYS A 5 1.17 -3.23 -22.94
N ARG A 6 1.16 -3.17 -21.60
CA ARG A 6 1.53 -1.95 -20.85
C ARG A 6 3.02 -1.62 -21.05
N GLU A 7 3.90 -2.63 -21.01
CA GLU A 7 5.34 -2.45 -21.26
C GLU A 7 5.62 -1.88 -22.66
N ALA A 8 5.01 -2.45 -23.70
CA ALA A 8 5.15 -1.95 -25.07
C ALA A 8 4.69 -0.49 -25.22
N VAL A 9 3.58 -0.11 -24.56
CA VAL A 9 3.13 1.30 -24.56
C VAL A 9 4.14 2.20 -23.83
N VAL A 10 4.74 1.76 -22.72
CA VAL A 10 5.76 2.54 -22.01
C VAL A 10 7.00 2.79 -22.88
N GLU A 11 7.46 1.79 -23.62
CA GLU A 11 8.60 1.94 -24.54
C GLU A 11 8.31 2.97 -25.64
N LEU A 12 7.11 2.93 -26.22
CA LEU A 12 6.70 3.91 -27.23
C LEU A 12 6.56 5.33 -26.66
N VAL A 13 6.10 5.48 -25.41
CA VAL A 13 6.06 6.79 -24.74
C VAL A 13 7.48 7.29 -24.46
N ARG A 14 8.42 6.42 -24.07
CA ARG A 14 9.83 6.78 -23.87
C ARG A 14 10.52 7.21 -25.17
N ALA A 15 10.14 6.61 -26.29
CA ALA A 15 10.57 7.01 -27.62
C ALA A 15 9.96 8.36 -28.10
N GLY A 16 9.10 9.00 -27.29
CA GLY A 16 8.54 10.31 -27.58
C GLY A 16 7.21 10.29 -28.35
N HIS A 17 6.63 9.12 -28.59
CA HIS A 17 5.34 9.04 -29.28
C HIS A 17 4.19 9.50 -28.37
N GLY A 18 3.27 10.28 -28.94
CA GLY A 18 2.03 10.67 -28.29
C GLY A 18 1.00 9.53 -28.23
N ALA A 19 0.08 9.58 -27.25
CA ALA A 19 -0.93 8.53 -27.02
C ALA A 19 -1.76 8.18 -28.27
N LYS A 20 -2.08 9.18 -29.11
CA LYS A 20 -2.84 8.98 -30.35
C LYS A 20 -2.06 8.11 -31.34
N ALA A 21 -0.79 8.46 -31.59
CA ALA A 21 0.08 7.68 -32.48
C ALA A 21 0.25 6.23 -31.97
N ILE A 22 0.39 6.05 -30.65
CA ILE A 22 0.55 4.71 -30.05
C ILE A 22 -0.70 3.86 -30.27
N LYS A 23 -1.89 4.44 -30.13
CA LYS A 23 -3.16 3.75 -30.40
C LYS A 23 -3.22 3.27 -31.85
N ASP A 24 -2.84 4.14 -32.79
CA ASP A 24 -2.88 3.84 -34.21
C ASP A 24 -1.85 2.75 -34.60
N ILE A 25 -0.70 2.70 -33.91
CA ILE A 25 0.38 1.70 -34.15
C ILE A 25 0.07 0.32 -33.53
N THR A 26 -0.52 0.27 -32.33
CA THR A 26 -0.55 -0.96 -31.51
C THR A 26 -1.86 -1.77 -31.59
N VAL A 27 -2.90 -1.25 -32.24
CA VAL A 27 -4.26 -1.87 -32.28
C VAL A 27 -4.82 -2.16 -30.87
N TYR A 28 -4.24 -1.54 -29.83
CA TYR A 28 -4.68 -1.74 -28.44
C TYR A 28 -5.93 -0.91 -28.15
N ALA A 29 -6.73 -1.38 -27.19
CA ALA A 29 -7.88 -0.64 -26.70
C ALA A 29 -7.46 0.76 -26.24
N SER A 30 -8.23 1.78 -26.62
CA SER A 30 -7.91 3.18 -26.32
C SER A 30 -7.76 3.42 -24.82
N SER A 31 -8.60 2.80 -23.99
CA SER A 31 -8.50 2.87 -22.53
C SER A 31 -7.12 2.46 -22.02
N ILE A 32 -6.58 1.32 -22.49
CA ILE A 32 -5.28 0.82 -22.06
C ILE A 32 -4.17 1.81 -22.43
N VAL A 33 -4.15 2.32 -23.66
CA VAL A 33 -3.12 3.24 -24.13
C VAL A 33 -3.15 4.55 -23.32
N TYR A 34 -4.33 5.15 -23.19
CA TYR A 34 -4.47 6.44 -22.50
C TYR A 34 -4.21 6.32 -20.99
N ASP A 35 -4.69 5.25 -20.34
CA ASP A 35 -4.44 5.01 -18.91
C ASP A 35 -2.95 4.82 -18.62
N VAL A 36 -2.26 4.05 -19.46
CA VAL A 36 -0.81 3.82 -19.34
C VAL A 36 -0.02 5.10 -19.55
N VAL A 37 -0.32 5.88 -20.60
CA VAL A 37 0.35 7.15 -20.88
C VAL A 37 0.11 8.14 -19.73
N LYS A 38 -1.12 8.22 -19.21
CA LYS A 38 -1.47 9.08 -18.07
C LYS A 38 -0.72 8.66 -16.80
N ALA A 39 -0.66 7.37 -16.51
CA ALA A 39 0.11 6.84 -15.39
C ALA A 39 1.61 7.14 -15.53
N PHE A 40 2.19 6.92 -16.71
CA PHE A 40 3.61 7.18 -16.95
C PHE A 40 3.97 8.66 -16.77
N LYS A 41 3.16 9.58 -17.33
CA LYS A 41 3.38 11.03 -17.18
C LYS A 41 3.19 11.52 -15.75
N GLY A 42 2.28 10.90 -14.99
CA GLY A 42 1.97 11.31 -13.61
C GLY A 42 2.96 10.80 -12.56
N SER A 43 3.45 9.56 -12.68
CA SER A 43 4.28 8.92 -11.65
C SER A 43 5.66 8.46 -12.15
N GLY A 44 5.98 8.58 -13.44
CA GLY A 44 7.19 8.01 -14.05
C GLY A 44 7.20 6.48 -14.13
N ASP A 45 6.19 5.84 -13.55
CA ASP A 45 6.03 4.39 -13.45
C ASP A 45 4.55 4.03 -13.61
N VAL A 46 4.27 3.16 -14.58
CA VAL A 46 2.93 2.69 -14.98
C VAL A 46 2.44 1.56 -14.09
N PHE A 47 3.35 0.85 -13.43
CA PHE A 47 3.05 -0.21 -12.47
C PHE A 47 2.81 0.31 -11.07
N LYS A 48 3.06 1.61 -10.83
CA LYS A 48 2.89 2.22 -9.52
C LYS A 48 1.41 2.56 -9.26
N LYS A 49 0.61 1.53 -9.01
CA LYS A 49 -0.68 1.68 -8.32
C LYS A 49 -1.10 0.40 -7.61
N LEU A 50 -0.61 0.24 -6.38
CA LEU A 50 -1.27 -0.57 -5.35
C LEU A 50 -0.91 -0.15 -3.92
N GLN A 51 0.12 0.68 -3.70
CA GLN A 51 0.64 0.91 -2.35
C GLN A 51 -0.06 2.03 -1.54
N ASP A 52 -0.78 2.97 -2.16
CA ASP A 52 -1.40 4.09 -1.42
C ASP A 52 -2.87 3.87 -1.00
N ARG A 53 -3.36 2.63 -0.99
CA ARG A 53 -4.64 2.29 -0.33
C ARG A 53 -4.48 1.96 1.16
N PHE A 54 -3.27 2.08 1.70
CA PHE A 54 -3.03 1.94 3.13
C PHE A 54 -3.05 3.34 3.76
N GLY A 55 -4.23 3.77 4.21
CA GLY A 55 -4.31 4.84 5.20
C GLY A 55 -3.28 4.58 6.30
N THR A 56 -2.53 5.61 6.68
CA THR A 56 -1.40 5.57 7.63
C THR A 56 -1.56 4.44 8.65
N LYS A 57 -0.79 3.36 8.49
CA LYS A 57 -0.97 2.13 9.26
C LYS A 57 -0.68 2.45 10.73
N LYS A 58 -1.72 2.58 11.57
CA LYS A 58 -1.59 2.84 13.01
C LYS A 58 -0.71 1.79 13.74
N ARG A 59 -0.57 0.60 13.17
CA ARG A 59 0.35 -0.46 13.61
C ARG A 59 1.66 -0.39 12.83
N THR A 60 2.44 0.66 13.04
CA THR A 60 3.82 0.75 12.53
C THR A 60 4.75 -0.19 13.33
N GLN A 61 5.93 -0.47 12.79
CA GLN A 61 6.94 -1.26 13.52
C GLN A 61 7.36 -0.59 14.83
N THR A 62 7.46 0.75 14.84
CA THR A 62 7.74 1.55 16.04
C THR A 62 6.66 1.39 17.11
N PHE A 63 5.39 1.40 16.70
CA PHE A 63 4.25 1.15 17.60
C PHE A 63 4.35 -0.23 18.24
N LEU A 64 4.60 -1.28 17.44
CA LEU A 64 4.69 -2.66 17.93
C LEU A 64 5.85 -2.85 18.93
N ALA A 65 7.01 -2.24 18.68
CA ALA A 65 8.15 -2.30 19.59
C ALA A 65 7.85 -1.62 20.94
N GLY A 66 7.26 -0.43 20.91
CA GLY A 66 6.84 0.28 22.13
C GLY A 66 5.73 -0.47 22.89
N PHE A 67 4.76 -1.02 22.15
CA PHE A 67 3.66 -1.80 22.71
C PHE A 67 4.16 -3.07 23.41
N LYS A 68 5.12 -3.79 22.82
CA LYS A 68 5.75 -4.96 23.46
C LYS A 68 6.36 -4.60 24.82
N ARG A 69 7.15 -3.52 24.89
CA ARG A 69 7.74 -3.04 26.14
C ARG A 69 6.69 -2.69 27.19
N LEU A 70 5.60 -2.05 26.76
CA LEU A 70 4.50 -1.67 27.65
C LEU A 70 3.82 -2.88 28.28
N VAL A 71 3.52 -3.91 27.48
CA VAL A 71 2.87 -5.14 27.96
C VAL A 71 3.82 -5.97 28.83
N THR A 72 5.10 -6.08 28.44
CA THR A 72 6.10 -6.78 29.26
C THR A 72 6.33 -6.10 30.62
N ALA A 73 6.29 -4.76 30.67
CA ALA A 73 6.43 -4.02 31.93
C ALA A 73 5.18 -4.10 32.84
N ASN A 74 4.01 -4.41 32.28
CA ASN A 74 2.75 -4.45 33.02
C ASN A 74 1.94 -5.70 32.61
N PRO A 75 2.39 -6.91 32.98
CA PRO A 75 1.68 -8.14 32.68
C PRO A 75 0.28 -8.10 33.32
N GLY A 76 -0.74 -8.61 32.61
CA GLY A 76 -2.13 -8.63 33.09
C GLY A 76 -2.90 -7.31 32.94
N THR A 77 -2.32 -6.29 32.28
CA THR A 77 -3.04 -5.05 31.99
C THR A 77 -4.18 -5.30 31.00
N PRO A 78 -5.43 -4.90 31.30
CA PRO A 78 -6.55 -5.15 30.40
C PRO A 78 -6.40 -4.37 29.09
N MET A 79 -6.83 -4.98 27.98
CA MET A 79 -6.73 -4.38 26.65
C MET A 79 -7.45 -3.02 26.53
N SER A 80 -8.51 -2.81 27.32
CA SER A 80 -9.22 -1.53 27.42
C SER A 80 -8.32 -0.40 27.92
N PHE A 81 -7.46 -0.70 28.89
CA PHE A 81 -6.51 0.25 29.44
C PHE A 81 -5.35 0.50 28.47
N LEU A 82 -4.83 -0.56 27.84
CA LEU A 82 -3.80 -0.44 26.80
C LEU A 82 -4.28 0.40 25.61
N ALA A 83 -5.54 0.21 25.18
CA ALA A 83 -6.17 0.99 24.12
C ALA A 83 -6.21 2.49 24.45
N LYS A 84 -6.62 2.84 25.67
CA LYS A 84 -6.64 4.23 26.16
C LYS A 84 -5.23 4.82 26.20
N LYS A 85 -4.27 4.09 26.77
CA LYS A 85 -2.87 4.55 26.92
C LYS A 85 -2.18 4.79 25.56
N CYS A 86 -2.49 3.96 24.57
CA CYS A 86 -1.93 4.06 23.23
C CYS A 86 -2.77 4.92 22.27
N ASN A 87 -3.90 5.49 22.72
CA ASN A 87 -4.86 6.22 21.90
C ASN A 87 -5.28 5.47 20.61
N VAL A 88 -5.55 4.17 20.75
CA VAL A 88 -5.98 3.29 19.64
C VAL A 88 -7.23 2.53 20.01
N SER A 89 -7.93 1.99 19.00
CA SER A 89 -9.08 1.13 19.24
C SER A 89 -8.67 -0.19 19.92
N LYS A 90 -9.59 -0.79 20.70
CA LYS A 90 -9.39 -2.15 21.24
C LYS A 90 -9.10 -3.18 20.14
N ALA A 91 -9.72 -3.03 18.97
CA ALA A 91 -9.45 -3.90 17.82
C ALA A 91 -8.01 -3.78 17.31
N THR A 92 -7.44 -2.57 17.32
CA THR A 92 -6.03 -2.35 16.99
C THR A 92 -5.11 -3.06 17.98
N VAL A 93 -5.43 -2.98 19.28
CA VAL A 93 -4.68 -3.66 20.35
C VAL A 93 -4.76 -5.18 20.19
N SER A 94 -5.95 -5.74 19.96
CA SER A 94 -6.14 -7.19 19.73
C SER A 94 -5.29 -7.70 18.58
N ARG A 95 -5.29 -6.97 17.46
CA ARG A 95 -4.46 -7.30 16.30
C ARG A 95 -2.97 -7.21 16.61
N ALA A 96 -2.54 -6.21 17.37
CA ALA A 96 -1.14 -6.05 17.79
C ALA A 96 -0.68 -7.16 18.73
N VAL A 97 -1.52 -7.58 19.69
CA VAL A 97 -1.25 -8.71 20.60
C VAL A 97 -1.09 -10.00 19.80
N LYS A 98 -1.97 -10.26 18.83
CA LYS A 98 -1.88 -11.43 17.93
C LYS A 98 -0.63 -11.39 17.06
N GLU A 99 -0.27 -10.22 16.52
CA GLU A 99 0.92 -10.01 15.68
C GLU A 99 2.22 -10.18 16.46
N LEU A 100 2.22 -9.85 17.75
CA LEU A 100 3.37 -10.01 18.65
C LEU A 100 3.41 -11.37 19.36
N ASN A 101 2.42 -12.24 19.12
CA ASN A 101 2.25 -13.53 19.78
C ASN A 101 2.33 -13.43 21.31
N ILE A 102 1.75 -12.37 21.87
CA ILE A 102 1.71 -12.16 23.32
C ILE A 102 0.48 -12.90 23.84
N ILE A 103 0.70 -13.80 24.81
CA ILE A 103 -0.39 -14.45 25.55
C ILE A 103 -0.97 -13.39 26.49
N SER A 104 -2.12 -12.80 26.15
CA SER A 104 -2.83 -11.92 27.07
C SER A 104 -4.02 -12.69 27.66
N TYR A 105 -4.07 -12.74 28.99
CA TYR A 105 -5.24 -13.20 29.76
C TYR A 105 -6.31 -12.10 29.79
#